data_AF-A0AAW0E8K2-F1
#
_entry.id   AF-A0AAW0E8K2-F1
#
_cell.length_a   1.000
_cell.length_b   1.000
_cell.length_c   1.000
_cell.angle_alpha   90.00
_cell.angle_beta   90.00
_cell.angle_gamma   90.00
#
_symmetry.space_group_name_H-M   'P 1'
#
loop_
_entity.id
_entity.type
_entity.pdbx_description
1 polymer ?
#
loop_
_entity_poly.entity_id
_entity_poly.type
_entity_poly.pdbx_seq_one_letter_code
_entity_poly.pdbx_strand_id
1 'polypeptide(L)'
;MFLNLVQTNSKPVDFFTVVKKLCLTHAVHRDTACGILAACTQVESLACWIDFGTAVELPFLISKLPLRQLSIGAPNLTKIPRAAPAAWLAGLTHVDLISVAGYTAASISGLARLPHLTHVCLDTYHLGGMEENVARVCAECPLLQVLVLFEDWSSESPAFLDHTDDIDSRIVVKQKPWDYVEHWRNSAEMWATVEETVEEQRA
;
A
#
# COMPACT_ATOMS: atom_id res chain seq x y z
N MET A 1 11.14 6.74 -13.95
CA MET A 1 11.27 8.12 -13.47
C MET A 1 10.41 8.30 -12.24
N PHE A 2 10.95 8.91 -11.18
CA PHE A 2 10.29 9.18 -9.90
C PHE A 2 10.06 10.69 -9.76
N LEU A 3 8.86 11.11 -9.39
CA LEU A 3 8.55 12.52 -9.13
C LEU A 3 8.39 12.74 -7.62
N ASN A 4 9.25 13.59 -7.05
CA ASN A 4 9.12 14.10 -5.68
C ASN A 4 8.65 15.56 -5.73
N LEU A 5 7.61 15.90 -4.97
CA LEU A 5 6.58 16.83 -5.44
C LEU A 5 6.82 18.33 -5.26
N VAL A 6 8.03 18.76 -4.94
CA VAL A 6 8.25 20.18 -4.59
C VAL A 6 8.21 21.12 -5.81
N GLN A 7 8.08 20.64 -7.06
CA GLN A 7 8.22 21.50 -8.26
C GLN A 7 7.29 21.21 -9.45
N THR A 8 5.99 20.97 -9.22
CA THR A 8 5.02 20.75 -10.32
C THR A 8 4.93 21.91 -11.30
N ASN A 9 5.09 23.16 -10.85
CA ASN A 9 4.94 24.34 -11.70
C ASN A 9 6.11 24.59 -12.67
N SER A 10 7.16 23.76 -12.61
CA SER A 10 8.37 23.93 -13.43
C SER A 10 8.51 22.94 -14.59
N LYS A 11 7.63 21.93 -14.66
CA LYS A 11 7.77 20.80 -15.60
C LYS A 11 6.79 20.94 -16.76
N PRO A 12 7.22 20.64 -18.01
CA PRO A 12 6.33 20.65 -19.17
C PRO A 12 5.28 19.54 -19.07
N VAL A 13 4.13 19.70 -19.74
CA VAL A 13 3.02 18.72 -19.71
C VAL A 13 3.49 17.31 -20.14
N ASP A 14 4.35 17.25 -21.15
CA ASP A 14 4.90 15.99 -21.67
C ASP A 14 5.72 15.21 -20.63
N PHE A 15 6.26 15.87 -19.61
CA PHE A 15 6.95 15.20 -18.52
C PHE A 15 6.02 14.27 -17.73
N PHE A 16 4.76 14.66 -17.54
CA PHE A 16 3.81 13.90 -16.72
C PHE A 16 3.34 12.62 -17.43
N THR A 17 3.36 12.59 -18.77
CA THR A 17 2.89 11.43 -19.54
C THR A 17 3.85 10.23 -19.47
N VAL A 18 5.10 10.43 -19.04
CA VAL A 18 6.11 9.37 -18.92
C VAL A 18 6.34 8.91 -17.48
N VAL A 19 5.61 9.47 -16.51
CA VAL A 19 5.77 9.12 -15.09
C VAL A 19 5.18 7.73 -14.81
N LYS A 20 6.05 6.79 -14.41
CA LYS A 20 5.69 5.41 -14.03
C LYS A 20 5.53 5.21 -12.53
N LYS A 21 6.27 5.96 -11.72
CA LYS A 21 6.21 5.93 -10.25
C LYS A 21 5.87 7.32 -9.72
N LEU A 22 4.80 7.44 -8.95
CA LEU A 22 4.33 8.70 -8.38
C LEU A 22 4.14 8.56 -6.87
N CYS A 23 4.71 9.49 -6.11
CA CYS A 23 4.53 9.59 -4.66
C CYS A 23 3.90 10.94 -4.32
N LEU A 24 2.71 10.91 -3.72
CA LEU A 24 1.95 12.06 -3.25
C LEU A 24 1.83 11.97 -1.72
N THR A 25 2.54 12.84 -1.01
CA THR A 25 2.54 12.86 0.47
C THR A 25 1.55 13.88 1.01
N HIS A 26 1.33 13.89 2.33
CA HIS A 26 0.49 14.87 3.03
C HIS A 26 0.88 16.34 2.80
N ALA A 27 2.11 16.62 2.32
CA ALA A 27 2.56 17.97 1.99
C ALA A 27 1.88 18.55 0.73
N VAL A 28 1.23 17.70 -0.07
CA VAL A 28 0.59 18.10 -1.33
C VAL A 28 -0.87 18.43 -1.08
N HIS A 29 -1.29 19.64 -1.49
CA HIS A 29 -2.70 20.03 -1.44
C HIS A 29 -3.57 19.13 -2.33
N ARG A 30 -4.80 18.84 -1.88
CA ARG A 30 -5.72 17.93 -2.59
C ARG A 30 -5.92 18.30 -4.05
N ASP A 31 -6.25 19.56 -4.34
CA ASP A 31 -6.50 20.00 -5.72
C ASP A 31 -5.29 19.81 -6.63
N THR A 32 -4.10 20.07 -6.10
CA THR A 32 -2.83 19.85 -6.80
C THR A 32 -2.63 18.36 -7.08
N ALA A 33 -2.90 17.49 -6.10
CA ALA A 33 -2.83 16.05 -6.29
C ALA A 33 -3.81 15.53 -7.35
N CYS A 34 -5.04 16.04 -7.36
CA CYS A 34 -6.03 15.72 -8.40
C CYS A 34 -5.51 16.09 -9.80
N GLY A 35 -4.94 17.29 -9.95
CA GLY A 35 -4.34 17.73 -11.21
C GLY A 35 -3.18 16.85 -11.68
N ILE A 36 -2.31 16.45 -10.75
CA ILE A 36 -1.18 15.55 -11.06
C ILE A 36 -1.67 14.16 -11.45
N LEU A 37 -2.61 13.58 -10.70
CA LEU A 37 -3.18 12.26 -11.01
C LEU A 37 -3.87 12.25 -12.37
N ALA A 38 -4.55 13.35 -12.73
CA ALA A 38 -5.17 13.49 -14.05
C ALA A 38 -4.14 13.59 -15.19
N ALA A 39 -2.97 14.20 -14.96
CA ALA A 39 -1.92 14.36 -15.95
C ALA A 39 -1.04 13.11 -16.11
N CYS A 40 -0.81 12.36 -15.03
CA CYS A 40 0.08 11.21 -14.98
C CYS A 40 -0.62 9.90 -15.37
N THR A 41 -0.97 9.74 -16.65
CA THR A 41 -1.80 8.61 -17.13
C THR A 41 -1.08 7.26 -17.21
N GLN A 42 0.25 7.23 -17.10
CA GLN A 42 1.07 6.02 -17.25
C GLN A 42 1.58 5.45 -15.93
N VAL A 43 1.04 5.89 -14.79
CA VAL A 43 1.51 5.48 -13.46
C VAL A 43 1.16 4.02 -13.19
N GLU A 44 2.19 3.23 -12.84
CA GLU A 44 2.10 1.81 -12.50
C GLU A 44 2.30 1.58 -10.99
N SER A 45 3.10 2.44 -10.34
CA SER A 45 3.26 2.44 -8.88
C SER A 45 2.84 3.80 -8.31
N LEU A 46 1.83 3.79 -7.44
CA LEU A 46 1.33 4.99 -6.77
C LEU A 46 1.46 4.87 -5.26
N ALA A 47 2.15 5.81 -4.63
CA ALA A 47 1.97 6.14 -3.22
C ALA A 47 1.10 7.39 -3.12
N CYS A 48 -0.04 7.30 -2.46
CA CYS A 48 -0.97 8.40 -2.27
C CYS A 48 -1.42 8.46 -0.81
N TRP A 49 -0.71 9.27 -0.05
CA TRP A 49 -0.89 9.45 1.39
C TRP A 49 -1.58 10.79 1.67
N ILE A 50 -2.53 11.16 0.82
CA ILE A 50 -3.32 12.38 0.99
C ILE A 50 -4.67 11.97 1.57
N ASP A 51 -5.18 12.78 2.49
CA ASP A 51 -6.54 12.60 2.98
C ASP A 51 -7.55 13.25 2.01
N PHE A 52 -8.26 12.39 1.27
CA PHE A 52 -9.38 12.80 0.42
C PHE A 52 -10.70 12.97 1.20
N GLY A 53 -10.67 12.87 2.53
CA GLY A 53 -11.84 13.04 3.40
C GLY A 53 -12.91 12.00 3.08
N THR A 54 -14.17 12.39 2.99
CA THR A 54 -15.27 11.48 2.61
C THR A 54 -15.44 11.31 1.09
N ALA A 55 -14.60 11.96 0.28
CA ALA A 55 -14.78 11.98 -1.16
C ALA A 55 -14.40 10.64 -1.82
N VAL A 56 -15.20 10.20 -2.78
CA VAL A 56 -14.93 9.04 -3.66
C VAL A 56 -13.97 9.38 -4.81
N GLU A 57 -13.25 10.49 -4.69
CA GLU A 57 -12.40 11.05 -5.73
C GLU A 57 -11.21 10.15 -6.04
N LEU A 58 -10.51 9.64 -5.03
CA LEU A 58 -9.29 8.85 -5.24
C LEU A 58 -9.55 7.60 -6.10
N PRO A 59 -10.53 6.71 -5.78
CA PRO A 59 -10.85 5.58 -6.64
C PRO A 59 -11.17 5.97 -8.08
N PHE A 60 -11.86 7.09 -8.30
CA PHE A 60 -12.18 7.57 -9.64
C PHE A 60 -10.94 8.05 -10.39
N LEU A 61 -10.08 8.84 -9.74
CA LEU A 61 -8.85 9.37 -10.32
C LEU A 61 -7.89 8.26 -10.74
N ILE A 62 -7.74 7.23 -9.90
CA ILE A 62 -6.81 6.13 -10.18
C ILE A 62 -7.41 5.04 -11.08
N SER A 63 -8.72 5.10 -11.36
CA SER A 63 -9.41 4.05 -12.12
C SER A 63 -8.90 3.86 -13.56
N LYS A 64 -8.29 4.91 -14.11
CA LYS A 64 -7.76 4.95 -15.47
C LYS A 64 -6.27 4.61 -15.54
N LEU A 65 -5.63 4.43 -14.39
CA LEU A 65 -4.19 4.20 -14.31
C LEU A 65 -3.89 2.70 -14.42
N PRO A 66 -2.81 2.30 -15.10
CA PRO A 66 -2.37 0.91 -15.21
C PRO A 66 -1.66 0.43 -13.93
N LEU A 67 -2.28 0.63 -12.77
CA LEU A 67 -1.66 0.37 -11.47
C LEU A 67 -1.36 -1.12 -11.26
N ARG A 68 -0.14 -1.38 -10.79
CA ARG A 68 0.34 -2.67 -10.27
C ARG A 68 0.63 -2.61 -8.78
N GLN A 69 1.05 -1.45 -8.30
CA GLN A 69 1.39 -1.21 -6.90
C GLN A 69 0.66 0.03 -6.37
N LEU A 70 0.02 -0.11 -5.21
CA LEU A 70 -0.69 0.96 -4.53
C LEU A 70 -0.27 1.05 -3.06
N SER A 71 0.24 2.21 -2.63
CA SER A 71 0.47 2.54 -1.22
C SER A 71 -0.48 3.66 -0.81
N ILE A 72 -1.37 3.41 0.16
CA ILE A 72 -2.40 4.37 0.59
C ILE A 72 -2.64 4.27 2.09
N GLY A 73 -3.22 5.32 2.67
CA GLY A 73 -3.83 5.23 4.00
C GLY A 73 -4.93 4.18 4.04
N ALA A 74 -4.91 3.28 5.02
CA ALA A 74 -5.89 2.20 5.16
C ALA A 74 -7.38 2.64 5.08
N PRO A 75 -7.80 3.81 5.62
CA PRO A 75 -9.17 4.28 5.45
C PRO A 75 -9.60 4.57 4.00
N ASN A 76 -8.65 4.76 3.07
CA ASN A 76 -8.97 4.96 1.66
C ASN A 76 -9.35 3.65 0.95
N LEU A 77 -8.94 2.49 1.48
CA LEU A 77 -9.27 1.19 0.89
C LEU A 77 -10.78 0.89 0.96
N THR A 78 -11.44 1.31 2.04
CA THR A 78 -12.90 1.14 2.21
C THR A 78 -13.72 1.96 1.22
N LYS A 79 -13.12 3.02 0.64
CA LYS A 79 -13.77 3.92 -0.31
C LYS A 79 -13.78 3.37 -1.73
N ILE A 80 -13.02 2.30 -2.02
CA ILE A 80 -13.04 1.66 -3.33
C ILE A 80 -14.44 1.06 -3.56
N PRO A 81 -15.19 1.51 -4.60
CA PRO A 81 -16.57 1.06 -4.84
C PRO A 81 -16.66 -0.45 -4.97
N ARG A 82 -17.64 -1.09 -4.32
CA ARG A 82 -17.87 -2.55 -4.40
C ARG A 82 -18.40 -3.03 -5.76
N ALA A 83 -19.07 -2.15 -6.50
CA ALA A 83 -19.73 -2.48 -7.76
C ALA A 83 -18.71 -2.62 -8.90
N ALA A 84 -18.66 -3.83 -9.49
CA ALA A 84 -17.80 -4.31 -10.59
C ALA A 84 -16.29 -4.02 -10.46
N PRO A 85 -15.40 -5.02 -10.59
CA PRO A 85 -13.97 -4.78 -10.51
C PRO A 85 -13.55 -3.83 -11.63
N ALA A 86 -13.23 -2.60 -11.27
CA ALA A 86 -12.65 -1.65 -12.19
C ALA A 86 -11.33 -2.25 -12.71
N ALA A 87 -11.02 -2.06 -14.00
CA ALA A 87 -9.92 -2.76 -14.67
C ALA A 87 -8.57 -2.63 -13.92
N TRP A 88 -8.34 -1.49 -13.27
CA TRP A 88 -7.15 -1.26 -12.45
C TRP A 88 -7.03 -2.18 -11.23
N LEU A 89 -8.14 -2.63 -10.63
CA LEU A 89 -8.11 -3.59 -9.51
C LEU A 89 -7.59 -4.96 -9.95
N ALA A 90 -7.81 -5.34 -11.22
CA ALA A 90 -7.28 -6.58 -11.78
C ALA A 90 -5.77 -6.50 -12.06
N GLY A 91 -5.20 -5.30 -12.17
CA GLY A 91 -3.76 -5.11 -12.33
C GLY A 91 -2.99 -5.09 -11.01
N LEU A 92 -3.68 -4.82 -9.89
CA LEU A 92 -3.03 -4.68 -8.59
C LEU A 92 -2.52 -6.01 -8.05
N THR A 93 -1.22 -6.02 -7.77
CA THR A 93 -0.50 -7.16 -7.20
C THR A 93 0.12 -6.82 -5.85
N HIS A 94 0.46 -5.54 -5.64
CA HIS A 94 1.12 -5.05 -4.43
C HIS A 94 0.29 -3.96 -3.76
N VAL A 95 -0.01 -4.12 -2.48
CA VAL A 95 -0.67 -3.10 -1.67
C VAL A 95 0.11 -2.83 -0.40
N ASP A 96 0.34 -1.55 -0.12
CA ASP A 96 0.92 -1.07 1.13
C ASP A 96 -0.10 -0.19 1.86
N LEU A 97 -0.56 -0.64 3.02
CA LEU A 97 -1.51 0.06 3.86
C LEU A 97 -0.76 0.75 4.98
N ILE A 98 -0.44 2.02 4.75
CA ILE A 98 0.15 2.87 5.78
C ILE A 98 -0.91 3.27 6.82
N SER A 99 -0.51 3.29 8.09
CA SER A 99 -1.40 3.66 9.17
C SER A 99 -1.52 5.17 9.25
N VAL A 100 -2.56 5.71 8.62
CA VAL A 100 -3.06 7.06 8.89
C VAL A 100 -4.22 6.87 9.87
N ALA A 101 -4.25 7.65 10.95
CA ALA A 101 -5.20 7.53 12.06
C ALA A 101 -6.62 7.08 11.63
N GLY A 102 -7.23 6.16 12.39
CA GLY A 102 -8.56 5.60 12.09
C GLY A 102 -8.53 4.23 11.39
N TYR A 103 -7.49 3.44 11.62
CA TYR A 103 -7.41 2.05 11.18
C TYR A 103 -8.53 1.23 11.83
N THR A 104 -9.29 0.47 11.04
CA THR A 104 -10.32 -0.46 11.57
C THR A 104 -10.18 -1.82 10.91
N ALA A 105 -10.68 -2.87 11.57
CA ALA A 105 -10.80 -4.19 10.94
C ALA A 105 -11.60 -4.13 9.62
N ALA A 106 -12.54 -3.18 9.47
CA ALA A 106 -13.27 -2.99 8.22
C ALA A 106 -12.37 -2.53 7.07
N SER A 107 -11.27 -1.82 7.36
CA SER A 107 -10.31 -1.35 6.35
C SER A 107 -9.66 -2.49 5.59
N ILE A 108 -9.28 -3.57 6.30
CA ILE A 108 -8.58 -4.72 5.72
C ILE A 108 -9.48 -5.58 4.84
N SER A 109 -10.78 -5.67 5.15
CA SER A 109 -11.74 -6.48 4.37
C SER A 109 -11.81 -6.08 2.89
N GLY A 110 -11.32 -4.88 2.53
CA GLY A 110 -11.19 -4.46 1.14
C GLY A 110 -10.17 -5.26 0.33
N LEU A 111 -9.17 -5.88 0.97
CA LEU A 111 -8.08 -6.61 0.29
C LEU A 111 -8.57 -7.87 -0.42
N ALA A 112 -9.53 -8.59 0.16
CA ALA A 112 -10.17 -9.77 -0.43
C ALA A 112 -10.76 -9.54 -1.82
N ARG A 113 -10.99 -8.27 -2.17
CA ARG A 113 -11.59 -7.85 -3.44
C ARG A 113 -10.56 -7.64 -4.55
N LEU A 114 -9.28 -7.81 -4.25
CA LEU A 114 -8.17 -7.65 -5.18
C LEU A 114 -7.75 -9.04 -5.68
N PRO A 115 -8.27 -9.49 -6.84
CA PRO A 115 -8.19 -10.90 -7.26
C PRO A 115 -6.77 -11.37 -7.57
N HIS A 116 -5.82 -10.45 -7.76
CA HIS A 116 -4.43 -10.74 -8.12
C HIS A 116 -3.43 -10.28 -7.05
N LEU A 117 -3.92 -9.96 -5.85
CA LEU A 117 -3.09 -9.51 -4.74
C LEU A 117 -2.14 -10.62 -4.28
N THR A 118 -0.84 -10.36 -4.38
CA THR A 118 0.24 -11.29 -4.01
C THR A 118 1.07 -10.75 -2.86
N HIS A 119 1.20 -9.43 -2.76
CA HIS A 119 2.05 -8.75 -1.80
C HIS A 119 1.25 -7.72 -1.02
N VAL A 120 1.25 -7.85 0.31
CA VAL A 120 0.59 -6.90 1.21
C VAL A 120 1.59 -6.42 2.24
N CYS A 121 1.56 -5.13 2.53
CA CYS A 121 2.26 -4.53 3.64
C CYS A 121 1.25 -3.83 4.56
N LEU A 122 1.35 -4.07 5.88
CA LEU A 122 0.52 -3.46 6.92
C LEU A 122 1.39 -2.78 7.96
N ASP A 123 1.09 -1.51 8.26
CA ASP A 123 1.62 -0.82 9.45
C ASP A 123 0.78 -1.17 10.68
N THR A 124 1.39 -1.85 11.66
CA THR A 124 0.67 -2.48 12.78
C THR A 124 0.38 -1.54 13.94
N TYR A 125 0.94 -0.31 13.94
CA TYR A 125 0.90 0.63 15.07
C TYR A 125 -0.52 0.95 15.61
N HIS A 126 -1.56 0.78 14.78
CA HIS A 126 -2.96 1.03 15.17
C HIS A 126 -3.88 -0.18 14.95
N LEU A 127 -3.30 -1.35 14.70
CA LEU A 127 -4.07 -2.54 14.38
C LEU A 127 -4.51 -3.27 15.65
N GLY A 128 -5.61 -2.82 16.25
CA GLY A 128 -6.29 -3.62 17.28
C GLY A 128 -6.73 -4.97 16.72
N GLY A 129 -6.56 -6.05 17.49
CA GLY A 129 -6.87 -7.41 17.02
C GLY A 129 -5.99 -7.86 15.85
N MET A 130 -4.70 -7.56 15.90
CA MET A 130 -3.75 -7.84 14.81
C MET A 130 -3.78 -9.30 14.35
N GLU A 131 -3.76 -10.26 15.28
CA GLU A 131 -3.78 -11.69 14.94
C GLU A 131 -5.00 -12.08 14.09
N GLU A 132 -6.21 -11.67 14.50
CA GLU A 132 -7.45 -11.93 13.75
C GLU A 132 -7.41 -11.27 12.37
N ASN A 133 -6.91 -10.04 12.30
CA ASN A 133 -6.79 -9.30 11.05
C ASN A 133 -5.81 -9.96 10.09
N VAL A 134 -4.65 -10.38 10.58
CA VAL A 134 -3.60 -11.07 9.81
C VAL A 134 -4.11 -12.41 9.32
N ALA A 135 -4.67 -13.24 10.21
CA ALA A 135 -5.28 -14.52 9.85
C ALA A 135 -6.34 -14.36 8.76
N ARG A 136 -7.17 -13.32 8.86
CA ARG A 136 -8.18 -13.01 7.86
C ARG A 136 -7.59 -12.60 6.52
N VAL A 137 -6.55 -11.77 6.47
CA VAL A 137 -5.87 -11.44 5.20
C VAL A 137 -5.34 -12.71 4.54
N CYS A 138 -4.66 -13.54 5.32
CA CYS A 138 -4.13 -14.83 4.88
C CYS A 138 -5.21 -15.77 4.34
N ALA A 139 -6.41 -15.77 4.94
CA ALA A 139 -7.54 -16.60 4.53
C ALA A 139 -8.30 -16.04 3.32
N GLU A 140 -8.50 -14.72 3.25
CA GLU A 140 -9.32 -14.07 2.23
C GLU A 140 -8.56 -13.75 0.93
N CYS A 141 -7.22 -13.76 0.96
CA CYS A 141 -6.37 -13.49 -0.19
C CYS A 141 -5.65 -14.77 -0.65
N PRO A 142 -6.27 -15.62 -1.49
CA PRO A 142 -5.75 -16.95 -1.82
C PRO A 142 -4.45 -16.92 -2.65
N LEU A 143 -4.17 -15.82 -3.34
CA LEU A 143 -2.93 -15.63 -4.11
C LEU A 143 -1.84 -14.90 -3.32
N LEU A 144 -2.09 -14.56 -2.05
CA LEU A 144 -1.12 -13.89 -1.21
C LEU A 144 0.12 -14.78 -1.06
N GLN A 145 1.26 -14.24 -1.46
CA GLN A 145 2.58 -14.88 -1.36
C GLN A 145 3.36 -14.34 -0.16
N VAL A 146 3.18 -13.04 0.12
CA VAL A 146 3.94 -12.30 1.12
C VAL A 146 3.04 -11.31 1.85
N LEU A 147 3.12 -11.31 3.19
CA LEU A 147 2.50 -10.34 4.08
C LEU A 147 3.57 -9.71 4.99
N VAL A 148 3.91 -8.44 4.75
CA VAL A 148 4.82 -7.67 5.59
C VAL A 148 4.06 -6.97 6.70
N LEU A 149 4.51 -7.14 7.93
CA LEU A 149 4.03 -6.41 9.09
C LEU A 149 5.13 -5.45 9.56
N PHE A 150 4.86 -4.14 9.49
CA PHE A 150 5.77 -3.13 10.03
C PHE A 150 5.47 -2.88 11.50
N GLU A 151 6.46 -3.12 12.34
CA GLU A 151 6.39 -2.90 13.78
C GLU A 151 7.27 -1.74 14.25
N ASP A 152 6.76 -1.03 15.26
CA ASP A 152 7.51 -0.01 15.97
C ASP A 152 8.31 -0.63 17.13
N TRP A 153 9.60 -0.83 16.90
CA TRP A 153 10.54 -1.41 17.88
C TRP A 153 10.84 -0.49 19.07
N SER A 154 10.22 0.68 19.17
CA SER A 154 10.28 1.51 20.38
C SER A 154 9.42 0.95 21.52
N SER A 155 8.53 -0.01 21.25
CA SER A 155 7.74 -0.70 22.26
C SER A 155 8.53 -1.90 22.84
N GLU A 156 8.53 -2.05 24.16
CA GLU A 156 9.45 -2.93 24.91
C GLU A 156 9.34 -4.44 24.63
N SER A 157 8.39 -4.89 23.81
CA SER A 157 8.46 -6.19 23.14
C SER A 157 7.39 -6.25 22.05
N PRO A 158 7.71 -6.69 20.82
CA PRO A 158 6.70 -7.02 19.83
C PRO A 158 5.97 -8.28 20.28
N ALA A 159 4.86 -8.10 20.98
CA ALA A 159 4.02 -9.18 21.53
C ALA A 159 3.59 -10.23 20.47
N PHE A 160 3.68 -9.89 19.18
CA PHE A 160 3.36 -10.80 18.07
C PHE A 160 4.44 -11.85 17.81
N LEU A 161 5.71 -11.55 18.10
CA LEU A 161 6.82 -12.47 17.82
C LEU A 161 6.95 -13.59 18.86
N ASP A 162 6.31 -13.44 20.02
CA ASP A 162 6.36 -14.43 21.11
C ASP A 162 5.56 -15.71 20.80
N HIS A 163 4.84 -15.76 19.67
CA HIS A 163 4.04 -16.91 19.22
C HIS A 163 4.44 -17.43 17.83
N THR A 164 5.71 -17.28 17.47
CA THR A 164 6.24 -17.49 16.11
C THR A 164 6.18 -18.92 15.55
N ASP A 165 6.08 -19.95 16.40
CA ASP A 165 6.18 -21.34 15.95
C ASP A 165 5.00 -21.82 15.08
N ASP A 166 3.86 -21.10 15.04
CA ASP A 166 2.68 -21.43 14.23
C ASP A 166 2.22 -20.28 13.33
N ILE A 167 3.12 -19.34 13.02
CA ILE A 167 2.81 -18.22 12.12
C ILE A 167 2.82 -18.72 10.67
N ASP A 168 1.83 -18.27 9.89
CA ASP A 168 1.76 -18.52 8.45
C ASP A 168 3.08 -18.10 7.77
N SER A 169 3.73 -19.05 7.08
CA SER A 169 5.03 -18.86 6.38
C SER A 169 5.08 -17.72 5.36
N ARG A 170 3.94 -17.08 5.05
CA ARG A 170 3.88 -15.89 4.20
C ARG A 170 4.21 -14.60 4.97
N ILE A 171 4.25 -14.64 6.30
CA ILE A 171 4.32 -13.46 7.14
C ILE A 171 5.78 -13.11 7.44
N VAL A 172 6.15 -11.86 7.18
CA VAL A 172 7.47 -11.32 7.51
C VAL A 172 7.29 -10.05 8.34
N VAL A 173 7.88 -10.04 9.52
CA VAL A 173 7.90 -8.86 10.38
C VAL A 173 9.14 -8.03 10.06
N LYS A 174 8.98 -6.73 9.83
CA LYS A 174 10.06 -5.78 9.57
C LYS A 174 9.95 -4.58 10.51
N GLN A 175 11.09 -3.95 10.79
CA GLN A 175 11.11 -2.67 11.47
C GLN A 175 10.40 -1.63 10.60
N LYS A 176 9.52 -0.84 11.22
CA LYS A 176 8.86 0.30 10.59
C LYS A 176 9.91 1.29 10.03
N PRO A 177 9.79 1.72 8.76
CA PRO A 177 10.73 2.66 8.18
C PRO A 177 10.57 4.04 8.83
N TRP A 178 11.69 4.69 9.13
CA TRP A 178 11.71 6.07 9.61
C TRP A 178 11.36 7.09 8.50
N ASP A 179 11.66 6.74 7.24
CA ASP A 179 11.28 7.50 6.05
C ASP A 179 10.50 6.61 5.08
N TYR A 180 9.18 6.74 5.11
CA TYR A 180 8.30 6.01 4.20
C TYR A 180 8.52 6.36 2.73
N VAL A 181 8.91 7.60 2.40
CA VAL A 181 9.14 8.01 1.00
C VAL A 181 10.35 7.29 0.44
N GLU A 182 11.44 7.26 1.19
CA GLU A 182 12.65 6.54 0.80
C GLU A 182 12.40 5.04 0.73
N HIS A 183 11.71 4.50 1.73
CA HIS A 183 11.31 3.10 1.75
C HIS A 183 10.46 2.72 0.52
N TRP A 184 9.43 3.50 0.21
CA TRP A 184 8.57 3.24 -0.94
C TRP A 184 9.32 3.39 -2.27
N ARG A 185 10.22 4.37 -2.38
CA ARG A 185 11.09 4.55 -3.55
C ARG A 185 11.91 3.30 -3.83
N ASN A 186 12.42 2.66 -2.78
CA ASN A 186 13.25 1.46 -2.82
C ASN A 186 12.44 0.17 -2.63
N SER A 187 11.10 0.22 -2.80
CA SER A 187 10.22 -0.92 -2.55
C SER A 187 10.57 -2.18 -3.36
N ALA A 188 11.18 -2.06 -4.53
CA ALA A 188 11.58 -3.22 -5.32
C ALA A 188 12.67 -4.07 -4.62
N GLU A 189 13.66 -3.42 -4.01
CA GLU A 189 14.69 -4.09 -3.22
C GLU A 189 14.10 -4.69 -1.95
N MET A 190 13.22 -3.94 -1.28
CA MET A 190 12.51 -4.43 -0.11
C MET A 190 11.71 -5.70 -0.40
N TRP A 191 10.94 -5.73 -1.50
CA TRP A 191 10.15 -6.90 -1.86
C TRP A 191 11.03 -8.11 -2.15
N ALA A 192 12.13 -7.94 -2.89
CA ALA A 192 13.06 -9.03 -3.17
C ALA A 192 13.63 -9.65 -1.88
N THR A 193 14.05 -8.82 -0.91
CA THR A 193 14.57 -9.29 0.38
C THR A 193 13.50 -10.02 1.20
N VAL A 194 12.24 -9.57 1.13
CA VAL A 194 11.13 -10.21 1.85
C VAL A 194 10.73 -11.52 1.19
N GLU A 195 10.68 -11.57 -0.14
CA GLU A 195 10.43 -12.80 -0.89
C GLU A 195 11.46 -13.88 -0.55
N GLU A 196 12.75 -13.52 -0.52
CA GLU A 196 13.84 -14.42 -0.09
C GLU A 196 13.61 -14.93 1.35
N THR A 197 13.21 -14.06 2.28
CA THR A 197 12.89 -14.46 3.67
C THR A 197 11.76 -15.49 3.71
N VAL A 198 10.71 -15.30 2.90
CA VAL A 198 9.56 -16.24 2.82
C VAL A 198 9.98 -17.56 2.18
N GLU A 199 10.87 -17.55 1.19
CA GLU A 199 11.41 -18.76 0.59
C GLU A 199 12.23 -19.58 1.60
N GLU A 200 13.08 -18.91 2.39
CA GLU A 200 13.85 -19.55 3.48
C GLU A 200 12.95 -20.16 4.54
N GLN A 201 11.85 -19.49 4.92
CA GLN A 201 10.88 -20.01 5.90
C GLN A 201 10.12 -21.26 5.43
N ARG A 202 10.04 -21.50 4.11
CA ARG A 202 9.33 -22.64 3.51
C ARG A 202 10.23 -23.85 3.26
N ALA A 203 11.55 -23.67 3.31
CA ALA A 203 12.55 -24.70 3.02
C ALA A 203 12.81 -25.63 4.22
#